data_AF-A0A8J3WGU6-F1
#
_entry.id   AF-A0A8J3WGU6-F1
#
_cell.length_a   1.000
_cell.length_b   1.000
_cell.length_c   1.000
_cell.angle_alpha   90.00
_cell.angle_beta   90.00
_cell.angle_gamma   90.00
#
_symmetry.space_group_name_H-M   'P 1'
#
loop_
_entity.id
_entity.type
_entity.pdbx_description
1 polymer ?
#
loop_
_entity_poly.entity_id
_entity_poly.type
_entity_poly.pdbx_seq_one_letter_code
_entity_poly.pdbx_strand_id
1 'polypeptide(L)'
;MPTSRRRKKSTGKTRSERKAAQGQSAVWAPRQGRIASSQLLPGTLPHEQMLTHIKAFVDGAVEASGTIAALPDHRSTGRLPPLFIVLVEPDTGSALLEQAFALLDRHGAVAASEAMTVATAWTAMDNGAELSLIKLKLEFDRPFRGRQDIAFLGSAHAARWRHIAGGGLIVVTTTERLQTAGGPAADYAETMNAGLVFSIAASPLLQQLIARHGWPT
;
A
#
# COMPACT_ATOMS: atom_id res chain seq x y z
N MET A 1 -69.22 33.21 32.19
CA MET A 1 -68.35 32.16 31.64
C MET A 1 -66.88 32.61 31.72
N PRO A 2 -66.08 32.05 32.64
CA PRO A 2 -64.60 32.06 32.63
C PRO A 2 -64.10 30.89 31.75
N THR A 3 -62.83 30.64 31.38
CA THR A 3 -61.49 31.03 31.85
C THR A 3 -60.47 30.68 30.76
N SER A 4 -59.33 31.37 30.80
CA SER A 4 -58.08 31.09 30.08
C SER A 4 -57.59 29.64 30.15
N ARG A 5 -56.81 29.19 29.14
CA ARG A 5 -55.61 28.36 29.40
C ARG A 5 -54.52 28.46 28.33
N ARG A 6 -53.38 28.89 28.84
CA ARG A 6 -51.98 28.89 28.33
C ARG A 6 -51.45 27.47 28.12
N ARG A 7 -50.55 27.29 27.13
CA ARG A 7 -49.32 26.45 27.07
C ARG A 7 -49.01 26.14 25.58
N LYS A 8 -47.78 26.08 25.06
CA LYS A 8 -46.43 25.93 25.62
C LYS A 8 -45.40 26.45 24.60
N LYS A 9 -44.35 27.13 25.08
CA LYS A 9 -43.08 27.33 24.34
C LYS A 9 -42.32 26.00 24.27
N SER A 10 -41.67 25.73 23.14
CA SER A 10 -40.68 24.66 22.99
C SER A 10 -39.58 25.07 21.99
N THR A 11 -38.50 25.62 22.53
CA THR A 11 -37.10 25.45 22.11
C THR A 11 -36.75 25.45 20.61
N GLY A 12 -36.42 26.64 20.08
CA GLY A 12 -35.56 26.79 18.89
C GLY A 12 -34.09 26.94 19.30
N LYS A 13 -33.42 25.81 19.51
CA LYS A 13 -31.97 25.64 19.30
C LYS A 13 -31.93 24.69 18.09
N THR A 14 -31.15 24.88 17.02
CA THR A 14 -29.70 24.97 17.01
C THR A 14 -29.26 25.18 15.56
N ARG A 15 -28.15 25.92 15.38
CA ARG A 15 -26.97 25.46 14.62
C ARG A 15 -27.05 25.44 13.09
N SER A 16 -26.11 26.22 12.52
CA SER A 16 -25.27 25.80 11.41
C SER A 16 -25.88 25.90 10.01
N GLU A 17 -26.05 27.12 9.54
CA GLU A 17 -25.67 27.46 8.17
C GLU A 17 -24.13 27.43 8.06
N ARG A 18 -23.55 26.24 8.22
CA ARG A 18 -22.26 25.94 7.60
C ARG A 18 -22.56 25.91 6.11
N LYS A 19 -22.06 26.93 5.41
CA LYS A 19 -21.66 26.81 4.01
C LYS A 19 -20.87 25.51 3.87
N ALA A 20 -21.56 24.44 3.46
CA ALA A 20 -20.91 23.26 2.93
C ALA A 20 -20.30 23.71 1.60
N ALA A 21 -19.03 24.09 1.68
CA ALA A 21 -18.19 24.21 0.50
C ALA A 21 -18.33 22.90 -0.28
N GLN A 22 -18.74 23.06 -1.53
CA GLN A 22 -18.72 22.06 -2.57
C GLN A 22 -17.30 21.49 -2.68
N GLY A 23 -17.00 20.46 -1.88
CA GLY A 23 -15.94 19.52 -2.17
C GLY A 23 -16.46 18.65 -3.30
N GLN A 24 -16.04 18.97 -4.51
CA GLN A 24 -16.25 18.15 -5.70
C GLN A 24 -15.86 16.71 -5.34
N SER A 25 -16.87 15.84 -5.26
CA SER A 25 -16.68 14.41 -5.18
C SER A 25 -15.96 14.01 -6.47
N ALA A 26 -14.65 13.81 -6.38
CA ALA A 26 -13.85 13.35 -7.50
C ALA A 26 -14.42 11.97 -7.90
N VAL A 27 -15.14 11.96 -9.02
CA VAL A 27 -15.71 10.75 -9.60
C VAL A 27 -14.54 9.81 -9.90
N TRP A 28 -14.43 8.75 -9.11
CA TRP A 28 -13.41 7.73 -9.29
C TRP A 28 -13.70 6.99 -10.61
N ALA A 29 -12.74 7.04 -11.53
CA ALA A 29 -12.76 6.30 -12.79
C ALA A 29 -11.50 5.41 -12.85
N PRO A 30 -11.65 4.08 -13.02
CA PRO A 30 -10.52 3.18 -13.15
C PRO A 30 -9.73 3.54 -14.41
N ARG A 31 -8.42 3.79 -14.29
CA ARG A 31 -7.54 3.88 -15.46
C ARG A 31 -7.28 2.45 -15.92
N GLN A 32 -8.08 1.96 -16.86
CA GLN A 32 -7.76 0.72 -17.57
C GLN A 32 -6.37 0.87 -18.18
N GLY A 33 -5.43 0.04 -17.72
CA GLY A 33 -4.06 -0.01 -18.22
C GLY A 33 -3.12 1.00 -17.58
N ARG A 34 -2.25 0.49 -16.69
CA ARG A 34 -1.00 1.08 -16.20
C ARG A 34 -1.10 2.51 -15.65
N ILE A 35 -0.79 2.67 -14.36
CA ILE A 35 -0.37 3.97 -13.83
C ILE A 35 0.97 4.33 -14.50
N ALA A 36 0.90 5.00 -15.66
CA ALA A 36 2.02 5.56 -16.38
C ALA A 36 2.50 6.83 -15.67
N SER A 37 3.18 6.68 -14.54
CA SER A 37 3.94 7.78 -13.96
C SER A 37 5.10 7.23 -13.12
N SER A 38 6.18 6.82 -13.79
CA SER A 38 7.49 6.80 -13.15
C SER A 38 8.03 8.23 -13.23
N GLN A 39 7.85 9.02 -12.17
CA GLN A 39 8.45 10.34 -12.06
C GLN A 39 9.62 10.26 -11.10
N LEU A 40 10.82 10.39 -11.65
CA LEU A 40 12.03 10.66 -10.88
C LEU A 40 12.10 12.18 -10.69
N LEU A 41 11.89 12.67 -9.47
CA LEU A 41 12.07 14.09 -9.17
C LEU A 41 13.58 14.41 -9.08
N PRO A 42 14.05 15.54 -9.65
CA PRO A 42 15.48 15.87 -9.67
C PRO A 42 16.02 16.23 -8.28
N GLY A 43 17.20 15.69 -7.96
CA GLY A 43 17.83 15.73 -6.62
C GLY A 43 18.45 17.07 -6.16
N THR A 44 17.99 18.22 -6.67
CA THR A 44 18.43 19.54 -6.16
C THR A 44 17.26 20.52 -6.07
N LEU A 45 16.32 20.21 -5.19
CA LEU A 45 15.33 21.19 -4.74
C LEU A 45 15.87 21.94 -3.50
N PRO A 46 15.54 23.22 -3.30
CA PRO A 46 15.74 23.89 -2.02
C PRO A 46 15.17 23.04 -0.87
N HIS A 47 15.83 23.01 0.28
CA HIS A 47 15.50 22.11 1.39
C HIS A 47 14.01 22.11 1.77
N GLU A 48 13.38 23.30 1.85
CA GLU A 48 11.95 23.44 2.15
C GLU A 48 11.04 22.82 1.07
N GLN A 49 11.43 22.96 -0.21
CA GLN A 49 10.70 22.33 -1.31
C GLN A 49 10.88 20.81 -1.29
N MET A 50 12.08 20.31 -0.99
CA MET A 50 12.34 18.88 -0.84
C MET A 50 11.46 18.27 0.27
N LEU A 51 11.40 18.89 1.45
CA LEU A 51 10.54 18.42 2.54
C LEU A 51 9.05 18.43 2.15
N THR A 52 8.61 19.44 1.42
CA THR A 52 7.23 19.51 0.89
C THR A 52 6.95 18.36 -0.08
N HIS A 53 7.88 18.06 -0.98
CA HIS A 53 7.75 16.95 -1.92
C HIS A 53 7.78 15.61 -1.20
N ILE A 54 8.69 15.41 -0.25
CA ILE A 54 8.76 14.19 0.58
C ILE A 54 7.43 14.00 1.32
N LYS A 55 6.94 15.05 1.99
CA LYS A 55 5.67 15.02 2.71
C LYS A 55 4.53 14.63 1.76
N ALA A 56 4.43 15.26 0.60
CA ALA A 56 3.42 14.93 -0.41
C ALA A 56 3.57 13.51 -0.97
N PHE A 57 4.81 13.00 -1.06
CA PHE A 57 5.09 11.66 -1.53
C PHE A 57 4.68 10.61 -0.51
N VAL A 58 4.89 10.81 0.79
CA VAL A 58 4.49 9.84 1.82
C VAL A 58 3.06 10.04 2.32
N ASP A 59 2.41 11.15 1.96
CA ASP A 59 1.04 11.46 2.39
C ASP A 59 0.07 10.34 2.04
N GLY A 60 -0.71 9.92 3.05
CA GLY A 60 -1.68 8.83 2.93
C GLY A 60 -1.11 7.44 2.64
N ALA A 61 0.22 7.28 2.60
CA ALA A 61 0.85 5.99 2.42
C ALA A 61 1.02 5.28 3.77
N VAL A 62 0.87 3.96 3.74
CA VAL A 62 1.27 3.10 4.85
C VAL A 62 2.77 2.88 4.75
N GLU A 63 3.49 3.08 5.84
CA GLU A 63 4.92 2.79 5.89
C GLU A 63 5.15 1.29 6.00
N ALA A 64 6.03 0.75 5.16
CA ALA A 64 6.52 -0.61 5.33
C ALA A 64 7.47 -0.69 6.52
N SER A 65 7.12 -1.45 7.56
CA SER A 65 7.96 -1.63 8.73
C SER A 65 9.12 -2.59 8.47
N GLY A 66 9.02 -3.42 7.42
CA GLY A 66 10.08 -4.33 7.02
C GLY A 66 9.82 -5.02 5.70
N THR A 67 10.85 -5.68 5.18
CA THR A 67 10.75 -6.53 4.00
C THR A 67 11.51 -7.82 4.21
N ILE A 68 11.00 -8.91 3.64
CA ILE A 68 11.64 -10.24 3.68
C ILE A 68 11.57 -10.82 2.26
N ALA A 69 12.52 -11.67 1.90
CA ALA A 69 12.44 -12.46 0.68
C ALA A 69 12.29 -13.94 1.06
N ALA A 70 11.23 -14.59 0.57
CA ALA A 70 11.10 -16.04 0.64
C ALA A 70 11.35 -16.66 -0.73
N LEU A 71 12.24 -17.64 -0.78
CA LEU A 71 12.58 -18.37 -1.99
C LEU A 71 11.80 -19.68 -2.00
N PRO A 72 11.32 -20.14 -3.16
CA PRO A 72 10.64 -21.43 -3.24
C PRO A 72 11.63 -22.56 -2.94
N ASP A 73 11.15 -23.58 -2.24
CA ASP A 73 11.95 -24.77 -1.97
C ASP A 73 12.39 -25.44 -3.29
N HIS A 74 13.64 -25.91 -3.30
CA HIS A 74 14.29 -26.59 -4.42
C HIS A 74 13.53 -27.83 -4.93
N ARG A 75 12.51 -28.31 -4.19
CA ARG A 75 11.69 -29.47 -4.54
C ARG A 75 10.51 -29.14 -5.46
N SER A 76 10.22 -27.85 -5.72
CA SER A 76 9.15 -27.45 -6.64
C SER A 76 9.62 -27.57 -8.10
N THR A 77 8.95 -28.42 -8.87
CA THR A 77 9.27 -28.79 -10.26
C THR A 77 8.94 -27.72 -11.31
N GLY A 78 8.56 -26.52 -10.88
CA GLY A 78 8.42 -25.31 -11.69
C GLY A 78 9.05 -24.15 -10.94
N ARG A 79 9.89 -23.34 -11.60
CA ARG A 79 10.57 -22.19 -10.98
C ARG A 79 9.54 -21.13 -10.55
N LEU A 80 9.01 -21.26 -9.34
CA LEU A 80 8.20 -20.21 -8.73
C LEU A 80 9.07 -18.95 -8.56
N PRO A 81 8.50 -17.74 -8.70
CA PRO A 81 9.26 -16.52 -8.43
C PRO A 81 9.53 -16.38 -6.92
N PRO A 82 10.57 -15.65 -6.50
CA PRO A 82 10.72 -15.27 -5.10
C PRO A 82 9.50 -14.45 -4.64
N LEU A 83 9.11 -14.59 -3.37
CA LEU A 83 8.14 -13.72 -2.73
C LEU A 83 8.88 -12.53 -2.13
N PHE A 84 8.45 -11.33 -2.48
CA PHE A 84 8.83 -10.12 -1.79
C PHE A 84 7.77 -9.80 -0.74
N ILE A 85 8.07 -10.12 0.52
CA ILE A 85 7.15 -9.93 1.63
C ILE A 85 7.33 -8.52 2.17
N VAL A 86 6.23 -7.79 2.29
CA VAL A 86 6.15 -6.45 2.84
C VAL A 86 5.42 -6.54 4.16
N LEU A 87 6.11 -6.16 5.23
CA LEU A 87 5.54 -6.05 6.56
C LEU A 87 4.95 -4.65 6.72
N VAL A 88 3.70 -4.59 7.14
CA VAL A 88 3.03 -3.38 7.60
C VAL A 88 2.63 -3.57 9.06
N GLU A 89 2.56 -2.47 9.80
CA GLU A 89 2.05 -2.51 11.17
C GLU A 89 0.57 -2.93 11.20
N PRO A 90 0.08 -3.60 12.26
CA PRO A 90 -1.32 -4.01 12.34
C PRO A 90 -2.28 -2.81 12.28
N ASP A 91 -1.92 -1.71 12.94
CA ASP A 91 -2.67 -0.45 12.94
C ASP A 91 -2.14 0.49 11.85
N THR A 92 -2.26 0.06 10.59
CA THR A 92 -1.85 0.88 9.44
C THR A 92 -2.68 2.17 9.30
N GLY A 93 -3.84 2.26 9.95
CA GLY A 93 -4.88 3.25 9.66
C GLY A 93 -5.49 3.13 8.26
N SER A 94 -5.18 2.06 7.51
CA SER A 94 -5.70 1.82 6.17
C SER A 94 -6.94 0.92 6.20
N ALA A 95 -8.10 1.54 6.05
CA ALA A 95 -9.37 0.83 5.91
C ALA A 95 -9.39 -0.13 4.69
N LEU A 96 -8.58 0.10 3.65
CA LEU A 96 -8.50 -0.77 2.48
C LEU A 96 -7.69 -2.03 2.77
N LEU A 97 -6.54 -1.91 3.46
CA LEU A 97 -5.77 -3.09 3.86
C LEU A 97 -6.53 -3.89 4.91
N GLU A 98 -7.23 -3.24 5.83
CA GLU A 98 -8.10 -3.92 6.81
C GLU A 98 -9.19 -4.75 6.10
N GLN A 99 -9.87 -4.18 5.09
CA GLN A 99 -10.86 -4.92 4.30
C GLN A 99 -10.23 -6.08 3.53
N ALA A 100 -9.05 -5.88 2.95
CA ALA A 100 -8.32 -6.93 2.24
C ALA A 100 -7.93 -8.07 3.19
N PHE A 101 -7.39 -7.74 4.38
CA PHE A 101 -7.05 -8.72 5.40
C PHE A 101 -8.28 -9.46 5.94
N ALA A 102 -9.42 -8.79 6.09
CA ALA A 102 -10.65 -9.45 6.49
C ALA A 102 -11.13 -10.47 5.43
N LEU A 103 -10.91 -10.21 4.13
CA LEU A 103 -11.16 -11.21 3.08
C LEU A 103 -10.19 -12.38 3.19
N LEU A 104 -8.90 -12.10 3.42
CA LEU A 104 -7.89 -13.13 3.64
C LEU A 104 -8.26 -14.04 4.81
N ASP A 105 -8.65 -13.47 5.95
CA ASP A 105 -9.06 -14.22 7.15
C ASP A 105 -10.29 -15.09 6.90
N ARG A 106 -11.23 -14.59 6.10
CA ARG A 106 -12.48 -15.29 5.82
C ARG A 106 -12.32 -16.42 4.81
N HIS A 107 -11.42 -16.27 3.84
CA HIS A 107 -11.39 -17.11 2.64
C HIS A 107 -10.05 -17.82 2.39
N GLY A 108 -8.98 -17.43 3.07
CA GLY A 108 -7.61 -17.85 2.75
C GLY A 108 -7.05 -17.14 1.52
N ALA A 109 -5.73 -17.25 1.30
CA ALA A 109 -5.02 -16.43 0.32
C ALA A 109 -5.48 -16.64 -1.13
N VAL A 110 -5.72 -17.89 -1.54
CA VAL A 110 -6.12 -18.21 -2.92
C VAL A 110 -7.47 -17.58 -3.24
N ALA A 111 -8.50 -17.87 -2.46
CA ALA A 111 -9.85 -17.36 -2.72
C ALA A 111 -9.95 -15.83 -2.51
N ALA A 112 -9.18 -15.27 -1.57
CA ALA A 112 -9.09 -13.81 -1.42
C ALA A 112 -8.43 -13.17 -2.65
N SER A 113 -7.36 -13.76 -3.19
CA SER A 113 -6.69 -13.27 -4.41
C SER A 113 -7.61 -13.35 -5.63
N GLU A 114 -8.37 -14.44 -5.79
CA GLU A 114 -9.36 -14.59 -6.87
C GLU A 114 -10.53 -13.60 -6.75
N ALA A 115 -10.96 -13.28 -5.53
CA ALA A 115 -12.04 -12.32 -5.28
C ALA A 115 -11.59 -10.86 -5.49
N MET A 116 -10.29 -10.60 -5.38
CA MET A 116 -9.73 -9.26 -5.49
C MET A 116 -9.24 -8.96 -6.91
N THR A 117 -9.52 -7.76 -7.39
CA THR A 117 -8.89 -7.23 -8.62
C THR A 117 -8.10 -6.00 -8.23
N VAL A 118 -6.77 -6.11 -8.31
CA VAL A 118 -5.85 -5.05 -7.88
C VAL A 118 -4.84 -4.74 -8.97
N ALA A 119 -4.77 -3.48 -9.39
CA ALA A 119 -3.70 -2.99 -10.25
C ALA A 119 -2.53 -2.49 -9.39
N THR A 120 -1.30 -2.80 -9.82
CA THR A 120 -0.08 -2.46 -9.10
C THR A 120 0.81 -1.53 -9.93
N ALA A 121 1.50 -0.61 -9.27
CA ALA A 121 2.52 0.24 -9.91
C ALA A 121 3.58 0.70 -8.92
N TRP A 122 4.75 1.07 -9.45
CA TRP A 122 5.85 1.63 -8.66
C TRP A 122 6.08 3.10 -8.98
N THR A 123 6.33 3.88 -7.95
CA THR A 123 6.84 5.25 -8.05
C THR A 123 7.99 5.44 -7.09
N ALA A 124 8.91 6.35 -7.38
CA ALA A 124 10.05 6.59 -6.52
C ALA A 124 10.52 8.03 -6.64
N MET A 125 11.05 8.55 -5.55
CA MET A 125 11.71 9.84 -5.46
C MET A 125 13.16 9.59 -5.10
N ASP A 126 14.07 9.96 -5.99
CA ASP A 126 15.51 9.81 -5.77
C ASP A 126 16.07 11.10 -5.17
N ASN A 127 16.44 11.03 -3.91
CA ASN A 127 17.10 12.11 -3.18
C ASN A 127 18.50 11.67 -2.72
N GLY A 128 19.16 10.82 -3.52
CA GLY A 128 20.42 10.17 -3.15
C GLY A 128 20.20 8.84 -2.44
N ALA A 129 21.25 8.01 -2.40
CA ALA A 129 21.15 6.60 -2.00
C ALA A 129 20.48 6.38 -0.62
N GLU A 130 20.72 7.27 0.33
CA GLU A 130 20.20 7.16 1.70
C GLU A 130 18.75 7.65 1.85
N LEU A 131 18.27 8.52 0.95
CA LEU A 131 16.97 9.19 1.06
C LEU A 131 16.04 8.89 -0.12
N SER A 132 16.39 7.93 -0.97
CA SER A 132 15.51 7.46 -2.03
C SER A 132 14.26 6.83 -1.44
N LEU A 133 13.10 7.39 -1.75
CA LEU A 133 11.80 6.89 -1.33
C LEU A 133 11.18 6.09 -2.46
N ILE A 134 10.63 4.93 -2.15
CA ILE A 134 9.94 4.06 -3.11
C ILE A 134 8.51 3.89 -2.62
N LYS A 135 7.56 3.82 -3.54
CA LYS A 135 6.14 3.65 -3.23
C LYS A 135 5.52 2.62 -4.17
N LEU A 136 4.93 1.59 -3.57
CA LEU A 136 4.06 0.63 -4.24
C LEU A 136 2.63 1.17 -4.19
N LYS A 137 2.01 1.33 -5.35
CA LYS A 137 0.62 1.75 -5.48
C LYS A 137 -0.25 0.52 -5.74
N LEU A 138 -1.31 0.38 -4.95
CA LEU A 138 -2.32 -0.65 -5.05
C LEU A 138 -3.66 0.03 -5.38
N GLU A 139 -4.27 -0.31 -6.51
CA GLU A 139 -5.59 0.18 -6.89
C GLU A 139 -6.57 -0.98 -6.93
N PHE A 140 -7.45 -1.02 -5.92
CA PHE A 140 -8.48 -2.04 -5.77
C PHE A 140 -9.71 -1.66 -6.62
N ASP A 141 -10.17 -2.58 -7.46
CA ASP A 141 -11.42 -2.45 -8.23
C ASP A 141 -12.54 -3.34 -7.67
N ARG A 142 -12.18 -4.51 -7.11
CA ARG A 142 -13.09 -5.48 -6.49
C ARG A 142 -12.46 -6.16 -5.28
N PRO A 143 -13.27 -6.61 -4.29
CA PRO A 143 -14.72 -6.37 -4.18
C PRO A 143 -15.07 -4.96 -3.66
N PHE A 144 -14.08 -4.21 -3.20
CA PHE A 144 -14.17 -2.81 -2.83
C PHE A 144 -13.28 -1.96 -3.73
N ARG A 145 -13.50 -0.64 -3.71
CA ARG A 145 -12.80 0.31 -4.58
C ARG A 145 -11.98 1.29 -3.76
N GLY A 146 -10.75 1.52 -4.20
CA GLY A 146 -9.89 2.50 -3.55
C GLY A 146 -8.43 2.38 -3.94
N ARG A 147 -7.61 3.28 -3.41
CA ARG A 147 -6.15 3.27 -3.60
C ARG A 147 -5.46 3.18 -2.27
N GLN A 148 -4.48 2.31 -2.20
CA GLN A 148 -3.55 2.23 -1.09
C GLN A 148 -2.13 2.36 -1.61
N ASP A 149 -1.36 3.24 -1.00
CA ASP A 149 0.06 3.37 -1.25
C ASP A 149 0.85 2.77 -0.09
N ILE A 150 1.91 2.01 -0.38
CA ILE A 150 2.87 1.55 0.62
C ILE A 150 4.21 2.21 0.34
N ALA A 151 4.72 2.97 1.30
CA ALA A 151 5.98 3.69 1.20
C ALA A 151 7.14 2.90 1.83
N PHE A 152 8.30 3.05 1.22
CA PHE A 152 9.54 2.38 1.58
C PHE A 152 10.69 3.39 1.59
N LEU A 153 11.56 3.28 2.59
CA LEU A 153 12.89 3.89 2.53
C LEU A 153 13.80 2.95 1.71
N GLY A 154 14.29 3.42 0.57
CA GLY A 154 15.01 2.61 -0.41
C GLY A 154 16.28 1.98 0.16
N SER A 155 17.09 2.76 0.87
CA SER A 155 18.33 2.30 1.55
C SER A 155 18.06 1.19 2.56
N ALA A 156 16.99 1.31 3.37
CA ALA A 156 16.62 0.33 4.38
C ALA A 156 16.29 -1.06 3.81
N HIS A 157 16.00 -1.15 2.51
CA HIS A 157 15.64 -2.38 1.82
C HIS A 157 16.54 -2.69 0.61
N ALA A 158 17.69 -2.02 0.50
CA ALA A 158 18.60 -2.06 -0.65
C ALA A 158 18.88 -3.48 -1.16
N ALA A 159 19.22 -4.41 -0.25
CA ALA A 159 19.58 -5.79 -0.59
C ALA A 159 18.41 -6.63 -1.15
N ARG A 160 17.17 -6.16 -1.02
CA ARG A 160 15.97 -6.94 -1.38
C ARG A 160 15.33 -6.48 -2.67
N TRP A 161 15.61 -5.26 -3.15
CA TRP A 161 15.01 -4.73 -4.37
C TRP A 161 15.28 -5.59 -5.61
N ARG A 162 16.44 -6.26 -5.66
CA ARG A 162 16.78 -7.22 -6.73
C ARG A 162 15.73 -8.33 -6.92
N HIS A 163 15.07 -8.75 -5.84
CA HIS A 163 14.11 -9.86 -5.87
C HIS A 163 12.78 -9.46 -6.51
N ILE A 164 12.53 -8.17 -6.69
CA ILE A 164 11.22 -7.66 -7.12
C ILE A 164 11.31 -6.70 -8.31
N ALA A 165 12.50 -6.17 -8.61
CA ALA A 165 12.73 -5.26 -9.74
C ALA A 165 12.45 -5.91 -11.11
N GLY A 166 12.61 -7.23 -11.23
CA GLY A 166 12.26 -8.02 -12.43
C GLY A 166 10.77 -8.36 -12.55
N GLY A 167 9.95 -7.95 -11.57
CA GLY A 167 8.58 -8.44 -11.41
C GLY A 167 8.56 -9.70 -10.54
N GLY A 168 7.36 -10.17 -10.21
CA GLY A 168 7.19 -11.30 -9.31
C GLY A 168 5.93 -11.20 -8.48
N LEU A 169 6.00 -11.75 -7.26
CA LEU A 169 4.91 -11.72 -6.30
C LEU A 169 5.30 -10.86 -5.09
N ILE A 170 4.40 -10.00 -4.69
CA ILE A 170 4.46 -9.30 -3.40
C ILE A 170 3.47 -9.95 -2.46
N VAL A 171 3.88 -10.15 -1.21
CA VAL A 171 3.00 -10.56 -0.12
C VAL A 171 2.94 -9.41 0.88
N VAL A 172 1.79 -8.74 1.01
CA VAL A 172 1.59 -7.73 2.06
C VAL A 172 0.99 -8.41 3.28
N THR A 173 1.65 -8.30 4.43
CA THR A 173 1.23 -8.95 5.68
C THR A 173 1.66 -8.16 6.91
N THR A 174 1.28 -8.62 8.10
CA THR A 174 1.76 -8.11 9.38
C THR A 174 2.76 -9.08 10.00
N THR A 175 3.60 -8.58 10.91
CA THR A 175 4.54 -9.42 11.67
C THR A 175 3.83 -10.56 12.41
N GLU A 176 2.67 -10.29 12.99
CA GLU A 176 1.86 -11.26 13.75
C GLU A 176 1.35 -12.41 12.87
N ARG A 177 0.86 -12.09 11.67
CA ARG A 177 0.39 -13.08 10.69
C ARG A 177 1.52 -13.96 10.20
N LEU A 178 2.67 -13.36 9.90
CA LEU A 178 3.85 -14.11 9.48
C LEU A 178 4.38 -15.02 10.60
N GLN A 179 4.42 -14.54 11.84
CA GLN A 179 4.81 -15.34 13.00
C GLN A 179 3.86 -16.53 13.21
N THR A 180 2.54 -16.31 13.06
CA THR A 180 1.53 -17.37 13.16
C THR A 180 1.75 -18.46 12.09
N ALA A 181 2.23 -18.07 10.91
CA ALA A 181 2.58 -18.99 9.84
C ALA A 181 3.96 -19.67 10.02
N GLY A 182 4.64 -19.51 11.16
CA GLY A 182 5.96 -20.10 11.43
C GLY A 182 7.12 -19.11 11.37
N GLY A 183 6.86 -17.84 11.07
CA GLY A 183 7.85 -16.77 11.09
C GLY A 183 9.03 -17.05 10.13
N PRO A 184 10.28 -16.92 10.58
CA PRO A 184 11.45 -17.25 9.76
C PRO A 184 11.52 -18.72 9.29
N ALA A 185 10.78 -19.62 9.93
CA ALA A 185 10.71 -21.03 9.58
C ALA A 185 9.52 -21.38 8.66
N ALA A 186 8.66 -20.40 8.35
CA ALA A 186 7.53 -20.59 7.45
C ALA A 186 8.03 -21.00 6.06
N ASP A 187 7.42 -22.03 5.48
CA ASP A 187 7.70 -22.40 4.11
C ASP A 187 7.09 -21.39 3.10
N TYR A 188 7.37 -21.59 1.82
CA TYR A 188 6.90 -20.70 0.77
C TYR A 188 5.36 -20.61 0.71
N ALA A 189 4.65 -21.72 0.91
CA ALA A 189 3.20 -21.77 0.84
C ALA A 189 2.56 -21.19 2.09
N GLU A 190 3.10 -21.47 3.27
CA GLU A 190 2.73 -20.86 4.54
C GLU A 190 2.86 -19.34 4.48
N THR A 191 3.97 -18.84 3.92
CA THR A 191 4.19 -17.41 3.69
C THR A 191 3.14 -16.80 2.77
N MET A 192 2.80 -17.45 1.65
CA MET A 192 1.73 -16.95 0.77
C MET A 192 0.38 -16.92 1.48
N ASN A 193 0.08 -17.95 2.28
CA ASN A 193 -1.18 -18.03 3.02
C ASN A 193 -1.28 -17.02 4.17
N ALA A 194 -0.14 -16.51 4.65
CA ALA A 194 -0.07 -15.52 5.70
C ALA A 194 -0.37 -14.09 5.24
N GLY A 195 -0.56 -13.82 3.94
CA GLY A 195 -0.67 -12.45 3.45
C GLY A 195 -1.47 -12.26 2.16
N LEU A 196 -1.63 -10.99 1.80
CA LEU A 196 -2.26 -10.56 0.56
C LEU A 196 -1.27 -10.69 -0.58
N VAL A 197 -1.55 -11.59 -1.52
CA VAL A 197 -0.64 -11.88 -2.63
C VAL A 197 -1.02 -11.07 -3.86
N PHE A 198 -0.06 -10.31 -4.38
CA PHE A 198 -0.21 -9.49 -5.58
C PHE A 198 0.85 -9.84 -6.62
N SER A 199 0.43 -10.04 -7.86
CA SER A 199 1.37 -10.06 -8.98
C SER A 199 1.78 -8.65 -9.36
N ILE A 200 3.06 -8.46 -9.64
CA ILE A 200 3.59 -7.20 -10.12
C ILE A 200 4.37 -7.37 -11.41
N ALA A 201 4.31 -6.34 -12.25
CA ALA A 201 5.16 -6.25 -13.43
C ALA A 201 6.60 -5.85 -13.07
N ALA A 202 7.52 -6.16 -13.97
CA ALA A 202 8.89 -5.63 -13.90
C ALA A 202 8.90 -4.10 -13.79
N SER A 203 9.83 -3.58 -12.99
CA SER A 203 9.94 -2.15 -12.69
C SER A 203 11.27 -1.60 -13.19
N PRO A 204 11.32 -1.02 -14.40
CA PRO A 204 12.51 -0.34 -14.91
C PRO A 204 13.01 0.75 -13.95
N LEU A 205 12.09 1.39 -13.21
CA LEU A 205 12.41 2.38 -12.20
C LEU A 205 13.26 1.79 -11.06
N LEU A 206 12.85 0.65 -10.50
CA LEU A 206 13.62 -0.01 -9.44
C LEU A 206 14.98 -0.46 -9.96
N GLN A 207 15.05 -0.99 -11.19
CA GLN A 207 16.31 -1.37 -11.83
C GLN A 207 17.26 -0.18 -11.97
N GLN A 208 16.75 0.98 -12.37
CA GLN A 208 17.54 2.21 -12.47
C GLN A 208 18.07 2.69 -11.11
N LEU A 209 17.25 2.63 -10.05
CA LEU A 209 17.70 3.00 -8.70
C LEU A 209 18.77 2.05 -8.16
N ILE A 210 18.58 0.74 -8.34
CA ILE A 210 19.58 -0.27 -7.95
C ILE A 210 20.92 0.03 -8.63
N ALA A 211 20.89 0.22 -9.96
CA ALA A 211 22.10 0.52 -10.73
C ALA A 211 22.75 1.85 -10.33
N ARG A 212 21.94 2.91 -10.15
CA ARG A 212 22.44 4.25 -9.82
C ARG A 212 23.08 4.32 -8.43
N HIS A 213 22.48 3.65 -7.45
CA HIS A 213 22.95 3.69 -6.06
C HIS A 213 23.95 2.57 -5.73
N GLY A 214 24.22 1.66 -6.66
CA GLY A 214 25.08 0.50 -6.41
C GLY A 214 24.52 -0.43 -5.34
N TRP A 215 23.19 -0.52 -5.22
CA TRP A 215 22.56 -1.43 -4.26
C TRP A 215 22.81 -2.90 -4.67
N PRO A 216 22.88 -3.84 -3.71
CA PRO A 216 23.21 -5.23 -4.00
C PRO A 216 22.27 -5.87 -5.04
N THR A 217 22.86 -6.47 -6.07
CA THR A 217 22.17 -7.21 -7.15
C THR A 217 22.16 -8.71 -6.94
#